data_AF-A0A6P4FDP8-F1
#
_entry.id   AF-A0A6P4FDP8-F1
#
_cell.length_a   1.000
_cell.length_b   1.000
_cell.length_c   1.000
_cell.angle_alpha   90.00
_cell.angle_beta   90.00
_cell.angle_gamma   90.00
#
_symmetry.space_group_name_H-M   'P 1'
#
loop_
_entity.id
_entity.type
_entity.pdbx_description
1 polymer ?
#
loop_
_entity_poly.entity_id
_entity_poly.type
_entity_poly.pdbx_seq_one_letter_code
_entity_poly.pdbx_strand_id
1 'polypeptide(L)'
;LFADIKGFTELASKTSAQQLVKILNDLFARFDRIAEDNHCLRVKLLGDCYYCVSQFESDNWKTRPDHAVCSVETGLHMIKAIKDVRLHTH
;
A
#
# COMPACT_ATOMS: atom_id res chain seq x y z
N LEU A 1 -1.85 8.92 -3.21
CA LEU A 1 -0.73 8.51 -2.35
C LEU A 1 0.12 7.50 -3.11
N PHE A 2 1.44 7.63 -3.06
CA PHE A 2 2.41 6.67 -3.60
C PHE A 2 3.25 6.13 -2.45
N ALA A 3 3.46 4.82 -2.41
CA ALA A 3 4.27 4.12 -1.42
C ALA A 3 5.25 3.18 -2.16
N ASP A 4 6.55 3.46 -2.01
CA ASP A 4 7.64 2.76 -2.70
C ASP A 4 8.50 1.98 -1.70
N ILE A 5 8.88 0.75 -2.04
CA ILE A 5 9.63 -0.12 -1.13
C ILE A 5 11.13 0.16 -1.28
N LYS A 6 11.67 0.94 -0.35
CA LYS A 6 13.12 1.17 -0.28
C LYS A 6 13.89 -0.15 -0.14
N GLY A 7 14.86 -0.36 -1.02
CA GLY A 7 15.74 -1.55 -1.01
C GLY A 7 15.18 -2.76 -1.76
N PHE A 8 14.06 -2.59 -2.49
CA PHE A 8 13.46 -3.66 -3.28
C PHE A 8 14.42 -4.30 -4.28
N THR A 9 15.22 -3.52 -5.00
CA THR A 9 16.20 -4.06 -5.96
C THR A 9 17.19 -5.03 -5.30
N GLU A 10 17.65 -4.70 -4.09
CA GLU A 10 18.56 -5.57 -3.34
C GLU A 10 17.83 -6.83 -2.87
N LEU A 11 16.62 -6.70 -2.33
CA LEU A 11 15.78 -7.83 -1.93
C LEU A 11 15.52 -8.77 -3.11
N ALA A 12 15.12 -8.23 -4.26
CA ALA A 12 14.84 -8.96 -5.48
C ALA A 12 16.08 -9.69 -6.01
N SER A 13 17.28 -9.11 -5.86
CA SER A 13 18.53 -9.75 -6.30
C SER A 13 18.92 -10.98 -5.47
N LYS A 14 18.41 -11.10 -4.23
CA LYS A 14 18.76 -12.17 -3.28
C LYS A 14 17.65 -13.19 -3.08
N THR A 15 16.49 -12.99 -3.70
CA THR A 15 15.27 -13.77 -3.45
C THR A 15 14.81 -14.45 -4.74
N SER A 16 14.30 -15.68 -4.65
CA SER A 16 13.69 -16.33 -5.82
C SER A 16 12.44 -15.57 -6.27
N ALA A 17 12.12 -15.63 -7.56
CA ALA A 17 10.92 -14.95 -8.10
C ALA A 17 9.63 -15.36 -7.36
N GLN A 18 9.47 -16.64 -7.03
CA GLN A 18 8.29 -17.14 -6.31
C GLN A 18 8.19 -16.57 -4.89
N GLN A 19 9.30 -16.51 -4.15
CA GLN A 19 9.33 -15.92 -2.81
C GLN A 19 9.10 -14.40 -2.87
N LEU A 20 9.68 -13.71 -3.84
CA LEU A 20 9.51 -12.27 -4.01
C LEU A 20 8.03 -11.93 -4.28
N VAL A 21 7.38 -12.65 -5.18
CA VAL A 21 5.95 -12.49 -5.47
C VAL A 21 5.10 -12.76 -4.23
N LYS A 22 5.44 -13.77 -3.42
CA LYS A 22 4.73 -14.05 -2.16
C LYS A 22 4.85 -12.89 -1.17
N ILE A 23 6.05 -12.35 -0.96
CA ILE A 23 6.28 -11.20 -0.08
C ILE A 23 5.49 -9.98 -0.54
N LEU A 24 5.53 -9.68 -1.84
CA LEU A 24 4.79 -8.56 -2.42
C LEU A 24 3.27 -8.75 -2.25
N ASN A 25 2.74 -9.95 -2.51
CA ASN A 25 1.33 -10.24 -2.34
C ASN A 25 0.88 -10.05 -0.89
N ASP A 26 1.66 -10.54 0.08
CA ASP A 26 1.33 -10.42 1.50
C ASP A 26 1.35 -8.95 1.96
N LEU A 27 2.32 -8.17 1.48
CA LEU A 27 2.41 -6.74 1.78
C LEU A 27 1.26 -5.95 1.13
N PHE A 28 1.01 -6.17 -0.16
CA PHE A 28 -0.02 -5.44 -0.89
C PHE A 28 -1.43 -5.82 -0.45
N ALA A 29 -1.68 -7.06 -0.02
CA ALA A 29 -2.96 -7.43 0.59
C ALA A 29 -3.21 -6.67 1.91
N ARG A 30 -2.17 -6.36 2.70
CA ARG A 30 -2.29 -5.50 3.88
C ARG A 30 -2.55 -4.05 3.48
N PHE A 31 -1.90 -3.56 2.44
CA PHE A 31 -2.12 -2.22 1.92
C PHE A 31 -3.51 -2.02 1.32
N ASP A 32 -4.05 -3.05 0.67
CA ASP A 32 -5.42 -3.04 0.15
C ASP A 32 -6.41 -2.82 1.30
N ARG A 33 -6.27 -3.57 2.41
CA ARG A 33 -7.11 -3.39 3.62
C ARG A 33 -6.96 -2.00 4.23
N ILE A 34 -5.72 -1.54 4.39
CA ILE A 34 -5.45 -0.20 4.93
C ILE A 34 -6.08 0.88 4.04
N ALA A 35 -5.96 0.75 2.72
CA ALA A 35 -6.57 1.69 1.79
C ALA A 35 -8.10 1.66 1.94
N GLU A 36 -8.72 0.49 1.98
CA GLU A 36 -10.17 0.33 2.17
C GLU A 36 -10.66 0.98 3.48
N ASP A 37 -10.00 0.68 4.61
CA ASP A 37 -10.33 1.22 5.93
C ASP A 37 -10.20 2.75 6.00
N ASN A 38 -9.32 3.33 5.18
CA ASN A 38 -9.09 4.78 5.10
C ASN A 38 -9.73 5.39 3.84
N HIS A 39 -10.71 4.70 3.25
CA HIS A 39 -11.47 5.14 2.08
C HIS A 39 -10.62 5.62 0.90
N CYS A 40 -9.55 4.91 0.65
CA CYS A 40 -8.72 5.03 -0.52
C CYS A 40 -8.98 3.83 -1.45
N LEU A 41 -8.96 4.07 -2.75
CA LEU A 41 -9.06 3.04 -3.78
C LEU A 41 -7.68 2.81 -4.37
N ARG A 42 -7.23 1.56 -4.37
CA ARG A 42 -6.03 1.19 -5.13
C ARG A 42 -6.27 1.45 -6.61
N VAL A 43 -5.33 2.16 -7.24
CA VAL A 43 -5.38 2.37 -8.69
C VAL A 43 -4.68 1.24 -9.42
N LYS A 44 -3.41 0.97 -9.08
CA LYS A 44 -2.61 -0.10 -9.65
C LYS A 44 -1.38 -0.40 -8.79
N LEU A 45 -0.69 -1.46 -9.15
CA LEU A 45 0.69 -1.73 -8.75
C LEU A 45 1.62 -1.41 -9.92
N LEU A 46 2.79 -0.85 -9.62
CA LEU A 46 3.87 -0.64 -10.58
C LEU A 46 5.16 -1.18 -9.98
N GLY A 47 5.44 -2.47 -10.22
CA GLY A 47 6.55 -3.17 -9.58
C GLY A 47 6.35 -3.24 -8.06
N ASP A 48 7.27 -2.61 -7.34
CA ASP A 48 7.30 -2.46 -5.88
C ASP A 48 6.59 -1.21 -5.37
N CYS A 49 6.09 -0.36 -6.27
CA CYS A 49 5.32 0.82 -5.91
C CYS A 49 3.81 0.50 -5.85
N TYR A 50 3.22 0.83 -4.70
CA TYR A 50 1.78 0.81 -4.47
C TYR A 50 1.23 2.24 -4.53
N TYR A 51 0.12 2.44 -5.24
CA TYR A 51 -0.54 3.75 -5.21
C TYR A 51 -2.06 3.67 -5.23
N CYS A 52 -2.65 4.57 -4.44
CA CYS A 52 -4.08 4.69 -4.23
C CYS A 52 -4.51 6.15 -4.23
N VAL A 53 -5.80 6.38 -4.44
CA VAL A 53 -6.43 7.70 -4.41
C VAL A 53 -7.55 7.71 -3.39
N SER A 54 -7.74 8.84 -2.72
CA SER A 54 -8.93 9.00 -1.86
C SER A 54 -10.19 8.86 -2.71
N GLN A 55 -11.12 8.03 -2.24
CA GLN A 55 -12.36 7.76 -2.96
C GLN A 55 -13.25 9.01 -3.04
N PHE A 56 -14.05 9.07 -4.09
CA PHE A 56 -15.18 9.98 -4.21
C PHE A 56 -16.41 9.35 -3.57
N GLU A 57 -17.41 10.14 -3.19
CA GLU A 57 -18.70 9.58 -2.79
C GLU A 57 -19.31 8.78 -3.96
N SER A 58 -19.67 7.53 -3.69
CA SER A 58 -20.08 6.53 -4.70
C SER A 58 -21.26 6.98 -5.56
N ASP A 59 -22.10 7.86 -5.03
CA ASP A 59 -23.40 8.17 -5.62
C ASP A 59 -23.40 9.47 -6.43
N ASN A 60 -22.39 10.33 -6.26
CA ASN A 60 -22.43 11.69 -6.82
C ASN A 60 -21.07 12.21 -7.36
N TRP A 61 -20.03 11.38 -7.39
CA TRP A 61 -18.68 11.74 -7.85
C TRP A 61 -18.09 12.99 -7.17
N LYS A 62 -18.61 13.33 -5.99
CA LYS A 62 -18.17 14.49 -5.23
C LYS A 62 -16.94 14.13 -4.43
N THR A 63 -15.97 15.04 -4.41
CA THR A 63 -14.81 14.92 -3.53
C THR A 63 -15.27 14.94 -2.08
N ARG A 64 -14.87 13.92 -1.33
CA ARG A 64 -15.08 13.87 0.12
C ARG A 64 -14.28 14.99 0.82
N PRO A 65 -14.85 15.70 1.81
CA PRO A 65 -14.19 16.85 2.45
C PRO A 65 -12.92 16.47 3.23
N ASP A 66 -12.79 15.22 3.65
CA ASP A 66 -11.68 14.67 4.44
C ASP A 66 -10.66 13.88 3.59
N HIS A 67 -10.65 14.05 2.26
CA HIS A 67 -9.80 13.28 1.35
C HIS A 67 -8.31 13.36 1.70
N ALA A 68 -7.86 14.51 2.20
CA ALA A 68 -6.49 14.75 2.60
C ALA A 68 -6.14 13.96 3.88
N VAL A 69 -7.06 13.94 4.85
CA VAL A 69 -6.91 13.17 6.10
C VAL A 69 -6.84 11.68 5.78
N CYS A 70 -7.80 11.18 4.99
CA CYS A 70 -7.82 9.79 4.52
C CYS A 70 -6.49 9.38 3.85
N SER A 71 -5.97 10.24 2.97
CA SER A 71 -4.69 9.98 2.29
C SER A 71 -3.50 9.93 3.25
N VAL A 72 -3.46 10.83 4.24
CA VAL A 72 -2.37 10.87 5.23
C VAL A 72 -2.44 9.68 6.18
N GLU A 73 -3.61 9.36 6.71
CA GLU A 73 -3.82 8.21 7.60
C GLU A 73 -3.50 6.89 6.90
N THR A 74 -3.88 6.74 5.63
CA THR A 74 -3.46 5.61 4.79
C THR A 74 -1.94 5.44 4.82
N GLY A 75 -1.19 6.52 4.59
CA GLY A 75 0.27 6.50 4.60
C GLY A 75 0.86 6.15 5.98
N LEU A 76 0.31 6.72 7.05
CA LEU A 76 0.74 6.42 8.41
C LEU A 76 0.52 4.95 8.78
N HIS A 77 -0.61 4.37 8.38
CA HIS A 77 -0.91 2.96 8.56
C HIS A 77 0.00 2.05 7.72
N MET A 78 0.30 2.42 6.46
CA MET A 78 1.26 1.68 5.62
C MET A 78 2.66 1.64 6.26
N ILE A 79 3.12 2.75 6.85
CA ILE A 79 4.40 2.80 7.56
C ILE A 79 4.41 1.82 8.75
N LYS A 80 3.31 1.74 9.52
CA LYS A 80 3.19 0.77 10.62
C LYS A 80 3.22 -0.67 10.08
N ALA A 81 2.47 -0.96 9.02
CA ALA A 81 2.42 -2.29 8.42
C ALA A 81 3.78 -2.76 7.86
N ILE A 82 4.55 -1.87 7.21
CA ILE A 82 5.90 -2.20 6.74
C ILE A 82 6.81 -2.56 7.93
N LYS A 83 6.73 -1.82 9.03
CA LYS A 83 7.52 -2.12 10.24
C LYS A 83 7.16 -3.49 10.81
N ASP A 84 5.88 -3.83 10.87
CA ASP A 84 5.43 -5.13 11.37
C ASP A 84 5.89 -6.28 10.47
N VAL A 85 5.76 -6.14 9.15
CA VAL A 85 6.24 -7.16 8.19
C VAL A 85 7.75 -7.36 8.33
N ARG A 86 8.52 -6.27 8.47
CA ARG A 86 9.97 -6.35 8.68
C ARG A 86 10.34 -7.11 9.95
N LEU A 87 9.59 -6.93 11.04
CA LEU A 87 9.87 -7.61 12.31
C LEU A 87 9.51 -9.10 12.31
N HIS A 88 8.50 -9.51 11.52
CA HIS A 88 8.00 -10.89 11.49
C HIS A 88 8.56 -11.74 10.35
N THR A 89 9.37 -11.18 9.45
CA THR A 89 9.96 -11.90 8.31
C THR A 89 11.44 -12.27 8.57
N HIS A 90 11.77 -12.60 9.82
CA HIS A 90 13.09 -13.11 10.22
C HIS A 90 13.05 -14.61 10.47
#